data_AF-K1U1E2-F1
#
_entry.id   AF-K1U1E2-F1
#
_cell.length_a   1.000
_cell.length_b   1.000
_cell.length_c   1.000
_cell.angle_alpha   90.00
_cell.angle_beta   90.00
_cell.angle_gamma   90.00
#
_symmetry.space_group_name_H-M   'P 1'
#
loop_
_entity.id
_entity.type
_entity.pdbx_description
1 polymer ?
#
loop_
_entity_poly.entity_id
_entity_poly.type
_entity_poly.pdbx_seq_one_letter_code
_entity_poly.pdbx_strand_id
1 'polypeptide(L)' 'LDKGDRSILETMIDKFDGGPVGLDTLAAALGEDSGTLEDVYEPYLIQNGLLQRTPRGRIATRLAYEHLGVPFLED' A
#
# COMPACT_ATOMS: atom_id res chain seq x y z
N LEU A 1 10.16 -3.43 -7.22
CA LEU A 1 9.00 -4.10 -6.60
C LEU A 1 8.83 -5.45 -7.24
N ASP A 2 8.62 -6.47 -6.42
CA ASP A 2 8.09 -7.73 -6.92
C ASP A 2 6.60 -7.58 -7.27
N LYS A 3 5.97 -8.67 -7.70
CA LYS A 3 4.55 -8.65 -8.11
C LYS A 3 3.62 -8.37 -6.92
N GLY A 4 3.95 -8.82 -5.72
CA GLY A 4 3.12 -8.65 -4.51
C GLY A 4 3.18 -7.20 -4.02
N ASP A 5 4.39 -6.66 -3.88
CA ASP A 5 4.65 -5.26 -3.55
C ASP A 5 3.85 -4.31 -4.45
N ARG A 6 3.95 -4.53 -5.77
CA ARG A 6 3.29 -3.72 -6.78
C ARG A 6 1.76 -3.83 -6.65
N SER A 7 1.23 -5.05 -6.50
CA SER A 7 -0.21 -5.28 -6.35
C SER A 7 -0.78 -4.56 -5.12
N ILE A 8 -0.04 -4.52 -4.00
CA ILE A 8 -0.44 -3.80 -2.80
C ILE A 8 -0.58 -2.31 -3.08
N LEU A 9 0.48 -1.69 -3.62
CA LEU A 9 0.48 -0.25 -3.89
C LEU A 9 -0.55 0.16 -4.94
N GLU A 10 -0.68 -0.59 -6.04
CA GLU A 10 -1.70 -0.36 -7.07
C GLU A 10 -3.11 -0.49 -6.48
N THR A 11 -3.36 -1.51 -5.65
CA THR A 11 -4.65 -1.67 -4.98
C THR A 11 -4.96 -0.51 -4.04
N MET A 12 -3.97 -0.03 -3.29
CA MET A 12 -4.14 1.13 -2.41
C MET A 12 -4.49 2.40 -3.18
N ILE A 13 -3.81 2.64 -4.31
CA ILE A 13 -4.02 3.83 -5.13
C ILE A 13 -5.36 3.76 -5.86
N ASP A 14 -5.63 2.65 -6.55
CA ASP A 14 -6.77 2.54 -7.48
C ASP A 14 -8.10 2.29 -6.77
N LYS A 15 -8.09 1.59 -5.63
CA LYS A 15 -9.33 1.21 -4.91
C LYS A 15 -9.62 2.04 -3.67
N PHE A 16 -8.59 2.68 -3.11
CA PHE A 16 -8.70 3.37 -1.82
C PHE A 16 -8.17 4.80 -1.87
N ASP A 17 -7.93 5.34 -3.07
CA ASP A 17 -7.43 6.71 -3.29
C ASP A 17 -6.15 7.01 -2.48
N GLY A 18 -5.29 6.00 -2.32
CA GLY A 18 -4.06 6.07 -1.53
C GLY A 18 -4.25 5.81 -0.03
N GLY A 19 -5.47 5.62 0.47
CA GLY A 19 -5.79 5.30 1.86
C GLY A 19 -6.31 6.50 2.67
N PRO A 20 -6.44 6.38 4.01
CA PRO A 20 -6.03 5.25 4.85
C PRO A 20 -6.95 4.01 4.72
N VAL A 21 -6.34 2.82 4.63
CA VAL A 21 -7.04 1.51 4.56
C VAL A 21 -6.60 0.56 5.69
N GLY A 22 -7.54 -0.16 6.30
CA GLY A 22 -7.25 -1.16 7.34
C GLY A 22 -6.52 -2.40 6.80
N LEU A 23 -5.80 -3.14 7.66
CA LEU A 23 -5.04 -4.34 7.25
C LEU A 23 -5.97 -5.36 6.59
N ASP A 24 -7.00 -5.77 7.32
CA ASP A 24 -7.90 -6.83 6.89
C ASP A 24 -8.69 -6.42 5.64
N THR A 25 -9.04 -5.14 5.51
CA THR A 25 -9.68 -4.59 4.31
C THR A 25 -8.76 -4.66 3.10
N LEU A 26 -7.49 -4.29 3.26
CA LEU A 26 -6.50 -4.34 2.19
C LEU A 26 -6.20 -5.79 1.79
N ALA A 27 -6.02 -6.67 2.77
CA ALA A 27 -5.81 -8.10 2.55
C ALA A 27 -7.00 -8.74 1.81
N ALA A 28 -8.23 -8.46 2.23
CA ALA A 28 -9.43 -8.92 1.55
C ALA A 28 -9.54 -8.41 0.09
N ALA A 29 -9.14 -7.17 -0.17
CA ALA A 29 -9.14 -6.59 -1.52
C ALA A 29 -8.09 -7.19 -2.46
N LEU A 30 -7.05 -7.80 -1.90
CA LEU A 30 -5.98 -8.51 -2.59
C LEU A 30 -6.22 -10.03 -2.68
N GLY A 31 -7.15 -10.57 -1.87
CA GLY A 31 -7.34 -12.01 -1.73
C GLY A 31 -6.19 -12.69 -0.98
N GLU A 32 -5.49 -11.94 -0.13
CA GLU A 32 -4.32 -12.37 0.63
C GLU A 32 -4.62 -12.48 2.13
N ASP A 33 -3.74 -13.16 2.85
CA ASP A 33 -3.77 -13.23 4.31
C ASP A 33 -3.19 -11.93 4.93
N SER A 34 -3.83 -11.41 5.98
CA SER A 34 -3.41 -10.17 6.64
C SER A 34 -2.06 -10.28 7.33
N GLY A 35 -1.76 -11.42 7.96
CA GLY A 35 -0.45 -11.68 8.55
C GLY A 35 0.65 -11.69 7.50
N THR A 36 0.38 -12.25 6.34
CA THR A 36 1.33 -12.25 5.20
C THR A 36 1.62 -10.82 4.72
N LEU A 37 0.59 -9.96 4.60
CA LEU A 37 0.81 -8.53 4.31
C LEU A 37 1.71 -7.86 5.35
N GLU A 38 1.39 -8.02 6.64
CA GLU A 38 2.08 -7.37 7.74
C GLU A 38 3.53 -7.87 7.93
N ASP A 39 3.75 -9.17 7.85
CA ASP A 39 5.03 -9.81 8.21
C ASP A 39 5.99 -9.96 7.01
N VAL A 40 5.45 -10.07 5.79
CA VAL A 40 6.26 -10.34 4.59
C VAL A 40 6.43 -9.09 3.74
N TYR A 41 5.34 -8.39 3.40
CA TYR A 41 5.37 -7.33 2.39
C TYR A 41 5.63 -5.95 2.99
N GLU A 42 4.88 -5.58 4.04
CA GLU A 42 4.97 -4.26 4.63
C GLU A 42 6.38 -3.85 5.11
N PRO A 43 7.24 -4.73 5.66
CA PRO A 43 8.58 -4.33 6.09
C PRO A 43 9.40 -3.68 4.97
N TYR A 44 9.35 -4.25 3.75
CA TYR A 44 10.05 -3.69 2.60
C TYR A 44 9.42 -2.37 2.14
N LEU A 45 8.09 -2.33 2.00
CA LEU A 45 7.38 -1.14 1.53
C LEU A 45 7.56 0.06 2.48
N ILE A 46 7.54 -0.19 3.80
CA ILE A 46 7.76 0.82 4.83
C ILE A 46 9.22 1.28 4.82
N GLN A 47 10.18 0.36 4.78
CA GLN A 47 11.61 0.70 4.77
C GLN A 47 12.00 1.56 3.57
N ASN A 48 11.37 1.34 2.42
CA ASN A 48 11.59 2.14 1.20
C ASN A 48 10.70 3.41 1.13
N GLY A 49 9.90 3.67 2.17
CA GLY A 49 9.04 4.85 2.26
C GLY A 49 7.86 4.85 1.29
N LEU A 50 7.48 3.70 0.73
CA LEU A 50 6.37 3.53 -0.22
C LEU A 50 5.02 3.40 0.52
N LEU A 51 5.04 2.84 1.72
CA LEU A 51 3.86 2.65 2.56
C LEU A 51 4.08 3.26 3.94
N GLN A 52 3.06 3.90 4.47
CA GLN A 52 3.04 4.42 5.83
C GLN A 52 1.92 3.79 6.65
N ARG A 53 2.24 3.28 7.85
CA ARG A 53 1.24 2.91 8.85
C ARG A 53 0.80 4.14 9.64
N THR A 54 -0.50 4.26 9.86
CA THR A 54 -1.12 5.25 10.76
C THR A 54 -2.12 4.55 11.68
N PRO A 55 -2.57 5.20 12.77
CA PRO A 55 -3.65 4.65 13.60
C PRO A 55 -4.96 4.41 12.84
N ARG A 56 -5.16 5.07 11.70
CA ARG A 56 -6.36 4.94 10.86
C ARG A 56 -6.22 3.88 9.76
N GLY A 57 -5.02 3.36 9.51
CA GLY A 57 -4.74 2.44 8.40
C GLY A 57 -3.42 2.72 7.68
N ARG A 58 -3.21 2.03 6.57
CA ARG A 58 -2.07 2.18 5.65
C ARG A 58 -2.36 3.25 4.62
N ILE A 59 -1.35 4.06 4.32
CA ILE A 59 -1.40 5.10 3.30
C ILE A 59 -0.27 4.86 2.30
N ALA A 60 -0.57 4.92 1.01
CA ALA A 60 0.41 4.92 -0.06
C ALA A 60 1.03 6.32 -0.10
N THR A 61 2.34 6.41 0.04
CA THR A 61 3.01 7.72 0.10
C THR A 61 3.19 8.29 -1.30
N ARG A 62 3.53 9.59 -1.40
CA ARG A 62 3.95 10.21 -2.67
C ARG A 62 5.03 9.40 -3.42
N LEU A 63 5.96 8.76 -2.69
CA LEU A 63 6.99 7.90 -3.30
C LEU A 63 6.40 6.65 -3.97
N ALA A 64 5.30 6.08 -3.46
CA ALA A 64 4.63 4.98 -4.12
C ALA A 64 4.03 5.39 -5.48
N TYR A 65 3.40 6.56 -5.53
CA TYR A 65 2.86 7.11 -6.79
C TYR A 65 3.99 7.36 -7.80
N GLU A 66 5.06 8.03 -7.37
CA GLU A 66 6.26 8.26 -8.21
C GLU A 66 6.86 6.93 -8.70
N HIS A 67 6.98 5.93 -7.83
CA HIS A 67 7.53 4.63 -8.17
C HIS A 67 6.68 3.88 -9.21
N LEU A 68 5.36 4.04 -9.16
CA LEU A 68 4.42 3.43 -10.10
C LEU A 68 4.21 4.27 -11.36
N GLY A 69 4.79 5.48 -11.44
CA GLY A 69 4.58 6.40 -12.55
C GLY A 69 3.16 6.97 -12.61
N VAL A 70 2.46 7.00 -11.47
CA VAL A 70 1.10 7.52 -11.34
C VAL A 70 1.18 8.97 -10.84
N PRO A 71 0.41 9.92 -11.40
CA PRO A 71 0.34 11.27 -10.87
C PRO A 71 -0.12 11.29 -9.42
N PHE A 72 0.64 11.94 -8.55
CA PHE A 72 0.19 12.28 -7.20
C PHE A 72 -0.54 13.63 -7.27
N LEU A 73 -1.85 13.61 -7.04
CA LEU A 73 -2.65 14.83 -6.99
C LEU A 73 -2.71 15.27 -5.53
N GLU A 74 -1.96 16.32 -5.17
CA GLU A 74 -2.22 17.08 -3.94
C GLU A 74 -3.33 18.11 -4.24
N ASP A 75 -4.30 18.20 -3.34
CA ASP A 75 -5.25 19.32 -3.30
C ASP A 75 -4.59 20.60 -2.76
#